data_AF-A0AA95KAA9-F1
#
_entry.id   AF-A0AA95KAA9-F1
#
_cell.length_a   1.000
_cell.length_b   1.000
_cell.length_c   1.000
_cell.angle_alpha   90.00
_cell.angle_beta   90.00
_cell.angle_gamma   90.00
#
_symmetry.space_group_name_H-M   'P 1'
#
loop_
_entity.id
_entity.type
_entity.pdbx_description
1 polymer ?
#
loop_
_entity_poly.entity_id
_entity_poly.type
_entity_poly.pdbx_seq_one_letter_code
_entity_poly.pdbx_strand_id
1 'polypeptide(L)'
;MCYLLTAIPVPELGIVAFKPGINQLHHFSGRMIVMSAPDELSDAKVGRIVEQAVLNLVIDANPPASLMKIPKLKRWQNQKYLQWVKSRPCCVCQKAADDAHHIIGYGYGGIGVKAHDLFSIPLCRGQHSELHHDPKAWEVKHGSQLALLFGFLDESLGLGALS
;
A
#
# COMPACT_ATOMS: atom_id res chain seq x y z
N MET A 1 -15.04 -8.93 -10.18
CA MET A 1 -15.64 -9.74 -9.10
C MET A 1 -14.72 -10.90 -8.77
N CYS A 2 -14.01 -10.82 -7.65
CA CYS A 2 -13.14 -11.88 -7.17
C CYS A 2 -13.83 -12.68 -6.05
N TYR A 3 -13.57 -13.98 -5.96
CA TYR A 3 -14.14 -14.86 -4.95
C TYR A 3 -13.05 -15.71 -4.31
N LEU A 4 -13.03 -15.77 -2.98
CA LEU A 4 -12.23 -16.71 -2.23
C LEU A 4 -13.09 -17.94 -1.93
N LEU A 5 -12.76 -19.09 -2.52
CA LEU A 5 -13.53 -20.32 -2.34
C LEU A 5 -12.60 -21.47 -1.94
N THR A 6 -13.12 -22.36 -1.10
CA THR A 6 -12.42 -23.62 -0.79
C THR A 6 -12.52 -24.56 -1.99
N ALA A 7 -11.37 -25.01 -2.50
CA ALA A 7 -11.30 -26.08 -3.47
C ALA A 7 -11.70 -27.41 -2.81
N ILE A 8 -12.64 -28.13 -3.41
CA ILE A 8 -13.08 -29.45 -2.96
C ILE A 8 -12.70 -30.46 -4.04
N PRO A 9 -11.60 -31.22 -3.87
CA PRO A 9 -11.27 -32.31 -4.77
C PRO A 9 -12.36 -33.37 -4.73
N VAL A 10 -12.78 -33.87 -5.90
CA VAL A 10 -13.69 -35.01 -6.05
C VAL A 10 -12.98 -36.05 -6.92
N PRO A 11 -12.06 -36.85 -6.33
CA PRO A 11 -11.15 -37.71 -7.08
C PRO A 11 -11.87 -38.72 -7.98
N GLU A 12 -13.02 -39.22 -7.54
CA GLU A 12 -13.81 -40.23 -8.24
C GLU A 12 -14.32 -39.73 -9.60
N LEU A 13 -14.44 -38.41 -9.75
CA LEU A 13 -14.90 -37.76 -10.97
C LEU A 13 -13.77 -37.03 -11.71
N GLY A 14 -12.55 -37.01 -11.15
CA GLY A 14 -11.42 -36.27 -11.72
C GLY A 14 -11.65 -34.76 -11.79
N ILE A 15 -12.46 -34.19 -10.89
CA ILE A 15 -12.79 -32.76 -10.87
C ILE A 15 -12.43 -32.09 -9.54
N VAL A 16 -12.30 -30.77 -9.57
CA VAL A 16 -12.25 -29.91 -8.38
C VAL A 16 -13.48 -29.01 -8.40
N ALA A 17 -14.27 -29.05 -7.33
CA ALA A 17 -15.48 -28.26 -7.19
C ALA A 17 -15.25 -27.04 -6.29
N PHE A 18 -15.88 -25.92 -6.62
CA PHE A 18 -15.88 -24.70 -5.79
C PHE A 18 -17.33 -24.36 -5.41
N LYS A 19 -17.60 -24.15 -4.11
CA LYS A 19 -18.96 -23.92 -3.59
C LYS A 19 -19.13 -22.47 -3.09
N PRO A 20 -19.65 -21.54 -3.92
CA PRO A 20 -19.85 -20.15 -3.54
C PRO A 20 -21.10 -19.89 -2.68
N GLY A 21 -21.96 -20.89 -2.49
CA GLY A 21 -23.25 -20.77 -1.83
C GLY A 21 -24.39 -20.47 -2.82
N ILE A 22 -25.61 -20.92 -2.49
CA ILE A 22 -26.75 -20.91 -3.43
C ILE A 22 -27.11 -19.51 -3.92
N ASN A 23 -26.99 -18.51 -3.05
CA ASN A 23 -27.28 -17.11 -3.37
C ASN A 23 -26.23 -16.46 -4.29
N GLN A 24 -25.08 -17.10 -4.51
CA GLN A 24 -24.00 -16.58 -5.34
C GLN A 24 -23.79 -17.39 -6.62
N LEU A 25 -24.52 -18.50 -6.80
CA LEU A 25 -24.31 -19.45 -7.91
C LEU A 25 -24.47 -18.78 -9.29
N HIS A 26 -25.39 -17.82 -9.40
CA HIS A 26 -25.66 -17.08 -10.63
C HIS A 26 -24.48 -16.20 -11.09
N HIS A 27 -23.47 -15.97 -10.24
CA HIS A 27 -22.25 -15.27 -10.62
C HIS A 27 -21.19 -16.18 -11.28
N PHE A 28 -21.39 -17.51 -11.30
CA PHE A 28 -20.43 -18.49 -11.79
C PHE A 28 -20.95 -19.13 -13.09
N SER A 29 -20.86 -18.39 -14.19
CA SER A 29 -21.28 -18.83 -15.52
C SER A 29 -20.16 -18.64 -16.55
N GLY A 30 -20.03 -19.58 -17.49
CA GLY A 30 -19.02 -19.50 -18.55
C GLY A 30 -17.63 -19.95 -18.09
N ARG A 31 -16.58 -19.37 -18.68
CA ARG A 31 -15.18 -19.69 -18.36
C ARG A 31 -14.70 -18.82 -17.21
N MET A 32 -14.05 -19.44 -16.23
CA MET A 32 -13.53 -18.77 -15.03
C MET A 32 -12.01 -18.91 -14.97
N ILE A 33 -11.33 -17.87 -14.48
CA ILE A 33 -9.92 -17.93 -14.09
C ILE A 33 -9.86 -18.42 -12.65
N VAL A 34 -9.07 -19.47 -12.41
CA VAL A 34 -8.82 -20.02 -11.07
C VAL A 34 -7.34 -19.87 -10.78
N MET A 35 -7.02 -19.33 -9.61
CA MET A 35 -5.66 -19.18 -9.11
C MET A 35 -5.60 -19.63 -7.66
N SER A 36 -4.42 -20.06 -7.21
CA SER A 36 -4.19 -20.27 -5.78
C SER A 36 -4.33 -18.95 -5.04
N ALA A 37 -5.03 -18.97 -3.90
CA ALA A 37 -5.09 -17.81 -3.03
C ALA A 37 -3.69 -17.53 -2.45
N PRO A 38 -3.30 -16.26 -2.30
CA PRO A 38 -2.07 -15.89 -1.63
C PRO A 38 -2.18 -16.17 -0.12
N ASP A 39 -1.05 -16.40 0.55
CA ASP A 39 -1.00 -16.86 1.95
C ASP A 39 -1.68 -15.89 2.92
N GLU A 40 -1.72 -14.61 2.59
CA GLU A 40 -2.38 -13.56 3.38
C GLU A 40 -3.90 -13.73 3.48
N LEU A 41 -4.50 -14.50 2.56
CA LEU A 41 -5.93 -14.82 2.56
C LEU A 41 -6.23 -16.20 3.16
N SER A 42 -5.24 -16.88 3.76
CA SER A 42 -5.43 -18.21 4.38
C SER A 42 -6.52 -18.23 5.46
N ASP A 43 -6.58 -17.18 6.28
CA ASP A 43 -7.59 -17.02 7.34
C ASP A 43 -8.82 -16.21 6.89
N ALA A 44 -8.86 -15.75 5.63
CA ALA A 44 -9.96 -14.94 5.14
C ALA A 44 -11.23 -15.78 4.93
N LYS A 45 -12.40 -15.17 5.18
CA LYS A 45 -13.68 -15.85 5.03
C LYS A 45 -13.95 -16.17 3.55
N VAL A 46 -14.42 -17.39 3.31
CA VAL A 46 -14.95 -17.82 2.01
C VAL A 46 -16.09 -16.89 1.58
N GLY A 47 -16.04 -16.43 0.32
CA GLY A 47 -17.08 -15.59 -0.25
C GLY A 47 -16.58 -14.60 -1.30
N ARG A 48 -17.44 -13.63 -1.63
CA ARG A 48 -17.10 -12.53 -2.54
C ARG A 48 -16.07 -11.61 -1.89
N ILE A 49 -14.94 -11.41 -2.56
CA ILE A 49 -14.00 -10.35 -2.21
C ILE A 49 -14.60 -9.05 -2.74
N VAL A 50 -14.93 -8.15 -1.82
CA VAL A 50 -15.44 -6.83 -2.16
C VAL A 50 -14.26 -5.97 -2.56
N GLU A 51 -14.19 -5.59 -3.83
CA GLU A 51 -13.28 -4.53 -4.28
C GLU A 51 -13.70 -3.24 -3.55
N GLN A 52 -12.95 -2.85 -2.53
CA GLN A 52 -13.13 -1.54 -1.91
C GLN A 52 -12.67 -0.48 -2.91
N ALA A 53 -13.44 0.62 -3.00
CA ALA A 53 -13.05 1.76 -3.83
C ALA A 53 -11.60 2.15 -3.48
N VAL A 54 -10.75 2.23 -4.50
CA VAL A 54 -9.29 2.41 -4.35
C VAL A 54 -8.92 3.83 -3.91
N LEU A 55 -9.86 4.77 -3.77
CA LEU A 55 -9.61 6.04 -3.09
C LEU A 55 -10.92 6.83 -2.91
N ASN A 56 -11.38 7.06 -1.69
CA ASN A 56 -12.46 8.01 -1.42
C ASN A 56 -11.89 9.40 -1.07
N LEU A 57 -11.29 10.07 -2.07
CA LEU A 57 -10.82 11.44 -1.93
C LEU A 57 -11.99 12.42 -1.97
N VAL A 58 -12.18 13.13 -0.87
CA VAL A 58 -13.01 14.35 -0.90
C VAL A 58 -12.13 15.51 -1.37
N ILE A 59 -12.41 15.98 -2.58
CA ILE A 59 -11.75 17.15 -3.16
C ILE A 59 -12.60 18.37 -2.85
N ASP A 60 -12.10 19.23 -1.97
CA ASP A 60 -12.60 20.60 -1.85
C ASP A 60 -12.01 21.41 -3.01
N ALA A 61 -12.86 21.84 -3.95
CA ALA A 61 -12.43 22.64 -5.09
C ALA A 61 -11.97 24.05 -4.67
N ASN A 62 -12.36 24.53 -3.49
CA ASN A 62 -12.10 25.88 -3.01
C ASN A 62 -11.72 25.90 -1.52
N PRO A 63 -10.61 25.25 -1.12
CA PRO A 63 -10.22 25.22 0.29
C PRO A 63 -9.89 26.64 0.75
N PRO A 64 -10.46 27.15 1.85
CA PRO A 64 -10.31 28.56 2.24
C PRO A 64 -8.85 29.06 2.35
N ALA A 65 -7.92 28.16 2.68
CA ALA A 65 -6.49 28.46 2.74
C ALA A 65 -5.87 28.80 1.38
N SER A 66 -6.42 28.31 0.25
CA SER A 66 -5.91 28.64 -1.10
C SER A 66 -6.17 30.09 -1.50
N LEU A 67 -7.11 30.76 -0.83
CA LEU A 67 -7.43 32.17 -1.05
C LEU A 67 -6.54 33.12 -0.24
N MET A 68 -5.69 32.60 0.64
CA MET A 68 -4.81 33.40 1.51
C MET A 68 -3.51 33.77 0.79
N LYS A 69 -2.99 34.99 1.02
CA LYS A 69 -1.71 35.45 0.48
C LYS A 69 -0.51 34.59 0.93
N ILE A 70 -0.56 34.07 2.15
CA ILE A 70 0.43 33.13 2.71
C ILE A 70 -0.36 31.99 3.37
N PRO A 71 -0.62 30.90 2.65
CA PRO A 71 -1.36 29.76 3.18
C PRO A 71 -0.58 29.06 4.29
N LYS A 72 -1.25 28.77 5.42
CA LYS A 72 -0.71 27.84 6.42
C LYS A 72 -1.02 26.41 5.99
N LEU A 73 -0.04 25.74 5.40
CA LEU A 73 -0.18 24.34 4.98
C LEU A 73 -0.41 23.44 6.20
N LYS A 74 -1.42 22.57 6.12
CA LYS A 74 -1.75 21.61 7.18
C LYS A 74 -1.04 20.29 6.88
N ARG A 75 -0.28 19.77 7.84
CA ARG A 75 0.32 18.43 7.75
C ARG A 75 -0.77 17.37 7.70
N TRP A 76 -0.87 16.63 6.59
CA TRP A 76 -1.59 15.36 6.54
C TRP A 76 -0.88 14.30 7.40
N GLN A 77 -1.64 13.69 8.30
CA GLN A 77 -1.17 12.69 9.26
C GLN A 77 -2.07 11.47 9.19
N ASN A 78 -1.48 10.28 9.15
CA ASN A 78 -2.22 9.04 9.10
C ASN A 78 -1.41 7.90 9.72
N GLN A 79 -1.71 7.57 10.97
CA GLN A 79 -1.02 6.51 11.69
C GLN A 79 -1.21 5.14 11.03
N LYS A 80 -2.38 4.85 10.45
CA LYS A 80 -2.63 3.57 9.76
C LYS A 80 -1.76 3.45 8.52
N TYR A 81 -1.61 4.53 7.75
CA TYR A 81 -0.69 4.57 6.62
C TYR A 81 0.75 4.33 7.06
N LEU A 82 1.22 4.96 8.14
CA LEU A 82 2.58 4.70 8.64
C LEU A 82 2.78 3.24 9.08
N GLN A 83 1.76 2.60 9.67
CA GLN A 83 1.82 1.16 9.98
C GLN A 83 1.87 0.30 8.72
N TRP A 84 1.09 0.67 7.68
CA TRP A 84 1.19 0.04 6.37
C TRP A 84 2.61 0.16 5.81
N VAL A 85 3.20 1.37 5.78
CA VAL A 85 4.58 1.56 5.31
C VAL A 85 5.55 0.66 6.08
N LYS A 86 5.46 0.59 7.41
CA LYS A 86 6.33 -0.28 8.23
C LYS A 86 6.21 -1.77 7.94
N SER A 87 5.02 -2.22 7.50
CA SER A 87 4.79 -3.62 7.12
C SER A 87 5.35 -3.99 5.74
N ARG A 88 5.77 -3.00 4.94
CA ARG A 88 6.32 -3.27 3.60
C ARG A 88 7.79 -3.66 3.68
N PRO A 89 8.28 -4.44 2.71
CA PRO A 89 9.71 -4.68 2.54
C PRO A 89 10.47 -3.36 2.34
N CYS A 90 11.72 -3.31 2.81
CA CYS A 90 12.61 -2.20 2.58
C CYS A 90 12.80 -1.99 1.07
N CYS A 91 12.58 -0.76 0.59
CA CYS A 91 12.67 -0.45 -0.84
C CYS A 91 14.08 -0.57 -1.45
N VAL A 92 15.10 -0.82 -0.62
CA VAL A 92 16.49 -1.06 -1.07
C VAL A 92 16.89 -2.53 -0.98
N CYS A 93 16.73 -3.15 0.19
CA CYS A 93 17.27 -4.50 0.43
C CYS A 93 16.20 -5.59 0.62
N GLN A 94 14.92 -5.24 0.51
CA GLN A 94 13.77 -6.17 0.59
C GLN A 94 13.60 -6.90 1.94
N LYS A 95 14.44 -6.61 2.94
CA LYS A 95 14.24 -7.07 4.32
C LYS A 95 13.08 -6.32 4.98
N ALA A 96 12.58 -6.81 6.12
CA ALA A 96 11.59 -6.08 6.92
C ALA A 96 12.06 -4.64 7.20
N ALA A 97 11.17 -3.67 6.97
CA ALA A 97 11.47 -2.26 7.17
C ALA A 97 11.46 -1.88 8.66
N ASP A 98 10.38 -2.22 9.37
CA ASP A 98 10.11 -1.83 10.77
C ASP A 98 9.97 -0.31 11.01
N ASP A 99 10.55 0.53 10.14
CA ASP A 99 10.52 1.99 10.17
C ASP A 99 9.90 2.59 8.90
N ALA A 100 9.04 3.59 9.08
CA ALA A 100 8.60 4.48 8.02
C ALA A 100 9.55 5.68 7.98
N HIS A 101 10.33 5.80 6.90
CA HIS A 101 11.28 6.89 6.73
C HIS A 101 10.62 8.07 6.03
N HIS A 102 10.46 9.20 6.72
CA HIS A 102 10.03 10.44 6.06
C HIS A 102 11.16 11.04 5.23
N ILE A 103 10.86 11.42 3.99
CA ILE A 103 11.83 12.00 3.05
C ILE A 103 12.49 13.26 3.64
N ILE A 104 13.83 13.32 3.59
CA ILE A 104 14.63 14.43 4.10
C ILE A 104 15.47 15.10 3.01
N GLY A 105 15.81 16.37 3.21
CA GLY A 105 16.70 17.12 2.29
C GLY A 105 16.02 17.78 1.09
N TYR A 106 14.69 17.68 0.96
CA TYR A 106 13.91 18.21 -0.17
C TYR A 106 12.94 19.34 0.18
N GLY A 107 13.10 19.99 1.35
CA GLY A 107 12.26 21.13 1.75
C GLY A 107 10.84 20.76 2.24
N TYR A 108 10.50 19.47 2.31
CA TYR A 108 9.23 18.99 2.85
C TYR A 108 9.20 18.89 4.39
N GLY A 109 10.30 19.25 5.07
CA GLY A 109 10.44 19.25 6.52
C GLY A 109 11.44 20.29 7.00
N GLY A 110 11.54 20.50 8.32
CA GLY A 110 12.44 21.49 8.92
C GLY A 110 12.43 21.45 10.45
N ILE A 111 13.07 22.44 11.08
CA ILE A 111 13.09 22.54 12.55
C ILE A 111 11.65 22.67 13.06
N GLY A 112 11.19 21.67 13.83
CA GLY A 112 9.84 21.63 14.38
C GLY A 112 8.72 21.29 13.37
N VAL A 113 9.06 20.98 12.10
CA VAL A 113 8.07 20.66 11.05
C VAL A 113 8.37 19.30 10.44
N LYS A 114 7.43 18.37 10.59
CA LYS A 114 7.48 17.05 9.96
C LYS A 114 6.82 17.08 8.59
N ALA A 115 7.36 16.28 7.66
CA ALA A 115 6.74 16.04 6.37
C ALA A 115 5.35 15.41 6.53
N HIS A 116 4.56 15.44 5.45
CA HIS A 116 3.33 14.66 5.35
C HIS A 116 3.65 13.19 5.58
N ASP A 117 2.75 12.47 6.27
CA ASP A 117 2.95 11.03 6.45
C ASP A 117 2.96 10.28 5.12
N LEU A 118 2.33 10.83 4.08
CA LEU A 118 2.38 10.31 2.71
C LEU A 118 3.79 10.34 2.11
N PHE A 119 4.67 11.20 2.60
CA PHE A 119 6.05 11.33 2.12
C PHE A 119 6.97 10.44 2.95
N SER A 120 6.63 9.16 3.03
CA SER A 120 7.44 8.16 3.71
C SER A 120 7.65 6.91 2.87
N ILE A 121 8.83 6.32 2.98
CA ILE A 121 9.22 5.06 2.32
C ILE A 121 9.57 3.99 3.35
N PRO A 122 9.39 2.70 3.04
CA PRO A 122 9.79 1.61 3.92
C PRO A 122 11.31 1.41 3.85
N LEU A 123 12.01 1.58 4.97
CA LEU A 123 13.44 1.28 5.09
C LEU A 123 13.70 0.42 6.30
N CYS A 124 14.56 -0.59 6.15
CA CYS A 124 15.08 -1.33 7.30
C CYS A 124 15.95 -0.41 8.16
N ARG A 125 16.07 -0.71 9.46
CA ARG A 125 16.88 0.09 10.41
C ARG A 125 18.28 0.42 9.88
N GLY A 126 18.93 -0.54 9.19
CA GLY A 126 20.26 -0.35 8.61
C GLY A 126 20.28 0.71 7.52
N GLN A 127 19.39 0.59 6.54
CA GLN A 127 19.27 1.57 5.44
C GLN A 127 18.78 2.93 5.94
N HIS A 128 17.86 2.92 6.91
CA HIS A 128 17.39 4.13 7.59
C HIS A 128 18.54 4.90 8.25
N SER A 129 19.41 4.19 8.98
CA SER A 129 20.54 4.80 9.68
C SER A 129 21.62 5.28 8.70
N GLU A 130 21.90 4.52 7.64
CA GLU A 130 22.85 4.89 6.59
C GLU A 130 22.41 6.17 5.87
N LEU A 131 21.12 6.28 5.53
CA LEU A 131 20.55 7.47 4.91
C LEU A 131 20.64 8.68 5.83
N HIS A 132 20.29 8.54 7.11
CA HIS A 132 20.42 9.64 8.07
C HIS A 132 21.88 10.07 8.33
N HIS A 133 22.85 9.18 8.09
CA HIS A 133 24.27 9.49 8.23
C HIS A 133 24.78 10.37 7.09
N ASP A 134 24.55 9.95 5.83
CA ASP A 134 24.90 10.72 4.64
C ASP A 134 23.85 10.53 3.54
N PRO A 135 22.82 11.41 3.47
CA PRO A 135 21.76 11.29 2.49
C PRO A 135 22.27 11.35 1.05
N LYS A 136 23.31 12.15 0.78
CA LYS A 136 23.82 12.32 -0.59
C LYS A 136 24.54 11.07 -1.07
N ALA A 137 25.44 10.54 -0.26
CA ALA A 137 26.14 9.30 -0.59
C ALA A 137 25.17 8.13 -0.71
N TRP A 138 24.17 8.08 0.17
CA TRP A 138 23.13 7.06 0.14
C TRP A 138 22.32 7.11 -1.17
N GLU A 139 21.86 8.29 -1.59
CA GLU A 139 21.09 8.45 -2.84
C GLU A 139 21.91 8.13 -4.10
N VAL A 140 23.21 8.44 -4.10
CA VAL A 140 24.12 8.04 -5.19
C VAL A 140 24.19 6.51 -5.30
N LYS A 141 24.18 5.81 -4.17
CA LYS A 141 24.31 4.36 -4.11
C LYS A 141 23.01 3.60 -4.38
N HIS A 142 21.87 4.14 -3.93
CA HIS A 142 20.58 3.43 -3.88
C HIS A 142 19.48 4.06 -4.74
N GLY A 143 19.74 5.21 -5.36
CA GLY A 143 18.75 6.01 -6.06
C GLY A 143 18.15 7.09 -5.15
N SER A 144 17.55 8.11 -5.77
CA SER A 144 16.94 9.23 -5.05
C SER A 144 15.80 8.77 -4.15
N GLN A 145 15.72 9.35 -2.94
CA GLN A 145 14.57 9.21 -2.06
C GLN A 145 13.25 9.52 -2.78
N LEU A 146 13.22 10.51 -3.67
CA LEU A 146 12.01 10.88 -4.42
C LEU A 146 11.60 9.80 -5.41
N ALA A 147 12.55 9.19 -6.13
CA ALA A 147 12.26 8.12 -7.07
C ALA A 147 11.70 6.89 -6.33
N LEU A 148 12.29 6.54 -5.18
CA LEU A 148 11.80 5.49 -4.31
C LEU A 148 10.40 5.81 -3.75
N LEU A 149 10.14 7.06 -3.38
CA LEU A 149 8.82 7.51 -2.95
C LEU A 149 7.78 7.34 -4.05
N PHE A 150 8.06 7.80 -5.28
CA PHE A 150 7.10 7.68 -6.39
C PHE A 150 6.80 6.22 -6.72
N GLY A 151 7.82 5.36 -6.77
CA GLY A 151 7.60 3.92 -6.97
C GLY A 151 6.77 3.30 -5.84
N PHE A 152 7.04 3.69 -4.59
CA PHE A 152 6.28 3.18 -3.44
C PHE A 152 4.82 3.66 -3.41
N LEU A 153 4.57 4.90 -3.82
CA LEU A 153 3.20 5.44 -3.94
C LEU A 153 2.42 4.74 -5.05
N ASP A 154 3.06 4.48 -6.20
CA ASP A 154 2.46 3.72 -7.31
C ASP A 154 2.08 2.30 -6.86
N GLU A 155 3.00 1.60 -6.19
CA GLU A 155 2.72 0.28 -5.60
C GLU A 155 1.56 0.35 -4.59
N SER A 156 1.58 1.34 -3.69
CA SER A 156 0.56 1.50 -2.65
C SER A 156 -0.84 1.76 -3.24
N LEU A 157 -0.92 2.54 -4.31
CA LEU A 157 -2.16 2.78 -5.05
C LEU A 157 -2.60 1.52 -5.80
N GLY A 158 -1.68 0.85 -6.50
CA GLY A 158 -1.95 -0.38 -7.25
C GLY A 158 -2.42 -1.54 -6.36
N LEU A 159 -1.95 -1.60 -5.12
CA LEU A 159 -2.40 -2.56 -4.10
C LEU A 159 -3.70 -2.15 -3.38
N GLY A 160 -4.21 -0.93 -3.59
CA GLY A 160 -5.39 -0.41 -2.89
C GLY A 160 -5.17 -0.09 -1.41
N ALA A 161 -3.91 0.02 -0.97
CA ALA A 161 -3.56 0.34 0.41
C ALA A 161 -3.91 1.79 0.79
N LEU A 162 -3.92 2.66 -0.20
CA LEU A 162 -4.62 3.93 -0.15
C LEU A 162 -5.98 3.67 -0.79
N SER A 163 -7.07 3.79 -0.02
CA SER A 163 -8.47 3.63 -0.42
C SER A 163 -9.41 4.55 0.36
#